data_AF-A0A6I9NBC3-F1
#
_entry.id   AF-A0A6I9NBC3-F1
#
_cell.length_a   1.000
_cell.length_b   1.000
_cell.length_c   1.000
_cell.angle_alpha   90.00
_cell.angle_beta   90.00
_cell.angle_gamma   90.00
#
_symmetry.space_group_name_H-M   'P 1'
#
loop_
_entity.id
_entity.type
_entity.pdbx_description
1 polymer ?
#
loop_
_entity_poly.entity_id
_entity_poly.type
_entity_poly.pdbx_seq_one_letter_code
_entity_poly.pdbx_strand_id
1 'polypeptide(L)'
;MPPPGSPGPDTALALTLALALVDSLLLCVLQETLPDPGVPHIQALLFRLESVSHSLEKADIRSELHQDSILADKVKIIHTYLQQRMRSLRRLVQVQGDFEASVKDMLEGLGGLWAQLEELHTGVTLTKEGSPGDLASAQTDAENLFAILGHYRNRLQCCQAHLKDSTALLQELAWSHTHIRNNVSSHSESVWPELLLQTNIEQFDKVQEGFLSLEQQTTTFQAHLEGLSKESQEGHAGPLADGAHSRSVSPQTSLQLHSDTERRNSTSASISVSSMDVDTETEMDGPLTLFERSALKFSSTIRRLRKSGKRK
;
A
#
# COMPACT_ATOMS: atom_id res chain seq x y z
N MET A 1 -25.48 -38.93 -58.14
CA MET A 1 -25.11 -39.45 -56.81
C MET A 1 -24.19 -38.43 -56.17
N PRO A 2 -24.52 -37.89 -54.98
CA PRO A 2 -23.60 -37.05 -54.25
C PRO A 2 -22.43 -37.89 -53.71
N PRO A 3 -21.24 -37.30 -53.52
CA PRO A 3 -20.05 -38.03 -53.08
C PRO A 3 -20.21 -38.53 -51.63
N PRO A 4 -19.70 -39.72 -51.29
CA PRO A 4 -19.74 -40.24 -49.93
C PRO A 4 -18.68 -39.52 -49.10
N GLY A 5 -19.11 -38.79 -48.07
CA GLY A 5 -18.20 -38.16 -47.10
C GLY A 5 -18.53 -36.72 -46.72
N SER A 6 -19.51 -36.06 -47.37
CA SER A 6 -19.98 -34.78 -46.85
C SER A 6 -20.85 -35.03 -45.62
N PRO A 7 -20.56 -34.43 -44.45
CA PRO A 7 -21.50 -34.41 -43.35
C PRO A 7 -22.83 -33.85 -43.87
N GLY A 8 -23.94 -34.44 -43.43
CA GLY A 8 -25.27 -33.95 -43.80
C GLY A 8 -25.46 -32.50 -43.37
N PRO A 9 -26.35 -31.73 -44.03
CA PRO A 9 -26.61 -30.33 -43.68
C PRO A 9 -26.97 -30.13 -42.19
N ASP A 10 -27.60 -31.14 -41.58
CA ASP A 10 -27.98 -31.12 -40.16
C ASP A 10 -26.77 -31.19 -39.20
N THR A 11 -25.72 -31.93 -39.57
CA THR A 11 -24.49 -32.06 -38.76
C THR A 11 -23.64 -30.78 -38.81
N ALA A 12 -23.56 -30.15 -39.99
CA ALA A 12 -22.83 -28.89 -40.16
C ALA A 12 -23.50 -27.73 -39.41
N LEU A 13 -24.85 -27.70 -39.39
CA LEU A 13 -25.61 -26.72 -38.62
C LEU A 13 -25.42 -26.93 -37.11
N ALA A 14 -25.46 -28.17 -36.64
CA ALA A 14 -25.23 -28.50 -35.23
C ALA A 14 -23.83 -28.09 -34.75
N LEU A 15 -22.79 -28.33 -35.54
CA LEU A 15 -21.42 -27.89 -35.23
C LEU A 15 -21.30 -26.37 -35.14
N THR A 16 -21.91 -25.64 -36.09
CA THR A 16 -21.91 -24.17 -36.10
C THR A 16 -22.61 -23.61 -34.87
N LEU A 17 -23.75 -24.18 -34.48
CA LEU A 17 -24.47 -23.81 -33.26
C LEU A 17 -23.66 -24.10 -32.00
N ALA A 18 -22.99 -25.26 -31.93
CA ALA A 18 -22.14 -25.63 -30.81
C ALA A 18 -20.96 -24.66 -30.64
N LEU A 19 -20.29 -24.28 -31.74
CA LEU A 19 -19.23 -23.28 -31.72
C LEU A 19 -19.74 -21.91 -31.24
N ALA A 20 -20.89 -21.45 -31.73
CA ALA A 20 -21.49 -20.19 -31.31
C ALA A 20 -21.85 -20.18 -29.82
N LEU A 21 -22.35 -21.31 -29.28
CA LEU A 21 -22.63 -21.46 -27.86
C LEU A 21 -21.36 -21.43 -27.01
N VAL A 22 -20.29 -22.08 -27.45
CA VAL A 22 -18.99 -22.07 -26.77
C VAL A 22 -18.38 -20.67 -26.76
N ASP A 23 -18.44 -19.94 -27.88
CA ASP A 23 -17.98 -18.55 -27.95
C ASP A 23 -18.83 -17.63 -27.06
N SER A 24 -20.16 -17.82 -27.04
CA SER A 24 -21.06 -17.07 -26.15
C SER A 24 -20.75 -17.33 -24.67
N LEU A 25 -20.51 -18.59 -24.29
CA LEU A 25 -20.13 -18.95 -22.93
C LEU A 25 -18.82 -18.29 -22.52
N LEU A 26 -17.82 -18.28 -23.41
CA LEU A 26 -16.53 -17.65 -23.16
C LEU A 26 -16.67 -16.14 -22.96
N LEU A 27 -17.49 -15.47 -23.77
CA LEU A 27 -17.82 -14.05 -23.55
C LEU A 27 -18.46 -13.82 -22.19
N CYS A 28 -19.42 -14.66 -21.77
CA CYS A 28 -20.08 -14.55 -20.47
C CYS A 28 -19.12 -14.77 -19.30
N VAL A 29 -18.20 -15.74 -19.42
CA VAL A 29 -17.20 -16.07 -18.40
C VAL A 29 -16.18 -14.95 -18.25
N LEU A 30 -15.82 -14.26 -19.34
CA LEU A 30 -14.92 -13.11 -19.31
C LEU A 30 -15.59 -11.82 -18.82
N GLN A 31 -16.92 -11.78 -18.76
CA GLN A 31 -17.67 -10.63 -18.29
C GLN A 31 -17.74 -10.60 -16.76
N GLU A 32 -16.71 -10.02 -16.16
CA GLU A 32 -16.53 -9.91 -14.72
C GLU A 32 -16.79 -8.47 -14.25
N THR A 33 -18.05 -8.07 -14.14
CA THR A 33 -18.40 -6.75 -13.61
C THR A 33 -18.41 -6.78 -12.08
N LEU A 34 -17.39 -6.15 -11.46
CA LEU A 34 -17.32 -5.92 -10.02
C LEU A 34 -17.14 -4.42 -9.76
N PRO A 35 -18.23 -3.65 -9.55
CA PRO A 35 -18.15 -2.22 -9.29
C PRO A 35 -17.57 -1.90 -7.90
N ASP A 36 -17.73 -2.80 -6.93
CA ASP A 36 -17.13 -2.73 -5.61
C ASP A 36 -16.34 -4.03 -5.35
N PRO A 37 -15.01 -4.06 -5.57
CA PRO A 37 -14.24 -5.30 -5.58
C PRO A 37 -13.85 -5.81 -4.18
N GLY A 38 -14.71 -5.66 -3.16
CA GLY A 38 -14.49 -6.24 -1.84
C GLY A 38 -14.58 -7.78 -1.82
N VAL A 39 -14.05 -8.40 -0.75
CA VAL A 39 -14.07 -9.86 -0.55
C VAL A 39 -15.42 -10.53 -0.86
N PRO A 40 -16.59 -10.01 -0.41
CA PRO A 40 -17.88 -10.65 -0.69
C PRO A 40 -18.21 -10.73 -2.19
N HIS A 41 -17.83 -9.69 -2.95
CA HIS A 41 -18.10 -9.65 -4.39
C HIS A 41 -17.15 -10.57 -5.17
N ILE A 42 -15.88 -10.67 -4.75
CA ILE A 42 -14.93 -11.64 -5.31
C ILE A 42 -15.41 -13.08 -5.04
N GLN A 43 -15.91 -13.36 -3.84
CA GLN A 43 -16.51 -14.65 -3.50
C GLN A 43 -17.73 -14.93 -4.37
N ALA A 44 -18.62 -13.96 -4.59
CA ALA A 44 -19.77 -14.11 -5.47
C ALA A 44 -19.36 -14.43 -6.91
N LEU A 45 -18.30 -13.78 -7.43
CA LEU A 45 -17.72 -14.11 -8.73
C LEU A 45 -17.20 -15.55 -8.76
N LEU A 46 -16.44 -15.95 -7.74
CA LEU A 46 -15.92 -17.32 -7.62
C LEU A 46 -17.06 -18.35 -7.66
N PHE A 47 -18.13 -18.17 -6.87
CA PHE A 47 -19.27 -19.09 -6.86
C PHE A 47 -19.96 -19.18 -8.22
N ARG A 48 -20.10 -18.06 -8.93
CA ARG A 48 -20.64 -18.05 -10.30
C ARG A 48 -19.78 -18.89 -11.24
N LEU A 49 -18.47 -18.70 -11.21
CA LEU A 49 -17.53 -19.44 -12.06
C LEU A 49 -17.49 -20.94 -11.70
N GLU A 50 -17.58 -21.28 -10.42
CA GLU A 50 -17.71 -22.66 -9.95
C GLU A 50 -18.98 -23.32 -10.47
N SER A 51 -20.12 -22.61 -10.43
CA SER A 51 -21.38 -23.10 -10.99
C SER A 51 -21.29 -23.36 -12.50
N VAL A 52 -20.60 -22.49 -13.24
CA VAL A 52 -20.36 -22.68 -14.68
C VAL A 52 -19.47 -23.90 -14.93
N SER A 53 -18.35 -24.04 -14.19
CA SER A 53 -17.45 -25.19 -14.31
C SER A 53 -18.18 -26.51 -14.04
N HIS A 54 -18.99 -26.56 -12.97
CA HIS A 54 -19.77 -27.74 -12.61
C HIS A 54 -20.82 -28.10 -13.68
N SER A 55 -21.43 -27.09 -14.30
CA SER A 55 -22.39 -27.30 -15.38
C SER A 55 -21.71 -27.87 -16.63
N LEU A 56 -20.50 -27.39 -16.95
CA LEU A 56 -19.68 -27.92 -18.04
C LEU A 56 -19.24 -29.37 -17.80
N GLU A 57 -18.86 -29.71 -16.56
CA GLU A 57 -18.47 -31.06 -16.19
C GLU A 57 -19.64 -32.05 -16.28
N LYS A 58 -20.85 -31.62 -15.89
CA LYS A 58 -22.07 -32.44 -15.96
C LYS A 58 -22.58 -32.70 -17.36
N ALA A 59 -22.31 -31.79 -18.31
CA ALA A 59 -22.85 -31.86 -19.66
C ALA A 59 -22.23 -32.98 -20.53
N ASP A 60 -21.33 -33.82 -19.98
CA ASP A 60 -20.60 -34.91 -20.67
C ASP A 60 -20.11 -34.55 -22.08
N ILE A 61 -19.68 -33.30 -22.24
CA ILE A 61 -19.22 -32.73 -23.51
C ILE A 61 -17.99 -33.50 -24.04
N ARG A 62 -17.31 -34.29 -23.19
CA ARG A 62 -16.14 -35.09 -23.58
C ARG A 62 -16.51 -36.34 -24.39
N SER A 63 -17.72 -36.88 -24.27
CA SER A 63 -18.15 -38.11 -24.94
C SER A 63 -18.54 -37.88 -26.41
N GLU A 64 -19.09 -36.71 -26.74
CA GLU A 64 -19.60 -36.39 -28.09
C GLU A 64 -18.58 -35.63 -28.99
N LEU A 65 -17.50 -35.09 -28.41
CA LEU A 65 -16.52 -34.25 -29.13
C LEU A 65 -15.38 -35.00 -29.83
N HIS A 66 -15.43 -36.33 -29.91
CA HIS A 66 -14.33 -37.12 -30.48
C HIS A 66 -14.11 -36.93 -31.99
N GLN A 67 -14.94 -36.12 -32.68
CA GLN A 67 -14.90 -35.92 -34.12
C GLN A 67 -14.44 -34.54 -34.61
N ASP A 68 -14.46 -33.47 -33.80
CA ASP A 68 -14.09 -32.11 -34.26
C ASP A 68 -13.04 -31.41 -33.38
N SER A 69 -11.84 -31.19 -33.94
CA SER A 69 -10.68 -30.67 -33.21
C SER A 69 -10.89 -29.25 -32.68
N ILE A 70 -11.55 -28.37 -33.44
CA ILE A 70 -11.71 -26.94 -33.07
C ILE A 70 -12.62 -26.76 -31.86
N LEU A 71 -13.73 -27.48 -31.82
CA LEU A 71 -14.69 -27.38 -30.72
C LEU A 71 -14.11 -27.97 -29.43
N ALA A 72 -13.41 -29.11 -29.53
CA ALA A 72 -12.67 -29.71 -28.42
C ALA A 72 -11.59 -28.76 -27.86
N ASP A 73 -10.83 -28.10 -28.73
CA ASP A 73 -9.81 -27.14 -28.33
C ASP A 73 -10.39 -25.93 -27.60
N LYS A 74 -11.49 -25.34 -28.09
CA LYS A 74 -12.16 -24.22 -27.42
C LYS A 74 -12.71 -24.60 -26.05
N VAL A 75 -13.36 -25.76 -25.92
CA VAL A 75 -13.86 -26.26 -24.62
C VAL A 75 -12.70 -26.48 -23.65
N LYS A 76 -11.58 -27.03 -24.12
CA LYS A 76 -10.36 -27.20 -23.31
C LYS A 76 -9.79 -25.87 -22.83
N ILE A 77 -9.78 -24.85 -23.69
CA ILE A 77 -9.35 -23.49 -23.32
C ILE A 77 -10.23 -22.93 -22.21
N ILE A 78 -11.57 -22.99 -22.35
CA ILE A 78 -12.52 -22.53 -21.33
C ILE A 78 -12.30 -23.25 -20.00
N HIS A 79 -12.17 -24.58 -20.03
CA HIS A 79 -11.98 -25.38 -18.83
C HIS A 79 -10.65 -25.02 -18.13
N THR A 80 -9.57 -24.88 -18.89
CA THR A 80 -8.25 -24.50 -18.36
C THR A 80 -8.30 -23.11 -17.73
N TYR A 81 -8.93 -22.15 -18.41
CA TYR A 81 -9.12 -20.80 -17.89
C TYR A 81 -9.93 -20.80 -16.60
N LEU A 82 -11.11 -21.44 -16.56
CA LEU A 82 -11.95 -21.49 -15.37
C LEU A 82 -11.21 -22.09 -14.17
N GLN A 83 -10.50 -23.21 -14.38
CA GLN A 83 -9.73 -23.86 -13.32
C GLN A 83 -8.62 -22.96 -12.76
N GLN A 84 -7.88 -22.27 -13.63
CA GLN A 84 -6.88 -21.30 -13.20
C GLN A 84 -7.53 -20.11 -12.48
N ARG A 85 -8.56 -19.52 -13.09
CA ARG A 85 -9.28 -18.35 -12.58
C ARG A 85 -9.82 -18.60 -11.19
N MET A 86 -10.54 -19.71 -10.98
CA MET A 86 -11.08 -20.09 -9.67
C MET A 86 -9.98 -20.31 -8.62
N ARG A 87 -8.85 -20.94 -8.99
CA ARG A 87 -7.73 -21.15 -8.07
C ARG A 87 -7.16 -19.81 -7.60
N SER A 88 -6.91 -18.89 -8.52
CA SER A 88 -6.31 -17.59 -8.21
C SER A 88 -7.30 -16.70 -7.45
N LEU A 89 -8.60 -16.75 -7.75
CA LEU A 89 -9.66 -16.07 -6.99
C LEU A 89 -9.78 -16.60 -5.56
N ARG A 90 -9.72 -17.93 -5.32
CA ARG A 90 -9.73 -18.49 -3.96
C ARG A 90 -8.56 -17.97 -3.12
N ARG A 91 -7.36 -17.94 -3.71
CA ARG A 91 -6.18 -17.38 -3.04
C ARG A 91 -6.33 -15.90 -2.78
N LEU A 92 -6.90 -15.15 -3.74
CA LEU A 92 -7.15 -13.72 -3.59
C LEU A 92 -8.12 -13.45 -2.45
N VAL A 93 -9.22 -14.19 -2.36
CA VAL A 93 -10.20 -14.06 -1.26
C VAL A 93 -9.52 -14.20 0.11
N GLN A 94 -8.62 -15.17 0.25
CA GLN A 94 -7.88 -15.38 1.49
C GLN A 94 -6.94 -14.21 1.79
N VAL A 95 -6.02 -13.90 0.86
CA VAL A 95 -5.01 -12.85 1.06
C VAL A 95 -5.64 -11.47 1.24
N GLN A 96 -6.73 -11.19 0.52
CA GLN A 96 -7.48 -9.95 0.65
C GLN A 96 -8.17 -9.85 2.02
N GLY A 97 -8.76 -10.94 2.51
CA GLY A 97 -9.32 -10.98 3.87
C GLY A 97 -8.25 -10.74 4.94
N ASP A 98 -7.08 -11.36 4.80
CA ASP A 98 -5.95 -11.17 5.72
C ASP A 98 -5.39 -9.74 5.65
N PHE A 99 -5.37 -9.13 4.46
CA PHE A 99 -4.99 -7.73 4.28
C PHE A 99 -5.98 -6.78 4.97
N GLU A 100 -7.27 -6.92 4.70
CA GLU A 100 -8.33 -6.07 5.26
C GLU A 100 -8.38 -6.17 6.80
N ALA A 101 -8.28 -7.39 7.33
CA ALA A 101 -8.21 -7.61 8.78
C ALA A 101 -6.98 -6.95 9.40
N SER A 102 -5.81 -7.09 8.76
CA SER A 102 -4.56 -6.49 9.24
C SER A 102 -4.58 -4.96 9.19
N VAL A 103 -5.13 -4.36 8.13
CA VAL A 103 -5.32 -2.91 8.02
C VAL A 103 -6.25 -2.40 9.12
N LYS A 104 -7.39 -3.05 9.31
CA LYS A 104 -8.36 -2.67 10.33
C LYS A 104 -7.74 -2.69 11.73
N ASP A 105 -7.12 -3.82 12.09
CA ASP A 105 -6.43 -4.00 13.37
C ASP A 105 -5.33 -2.93 13.56
N MET A 106 -4.56 -2.61 12.52
CA MET A 106 -3.59 -1.52 12.57
C MET A 106 -4.23 -0.16 12.83
N LEU A 107 -5.29 0.22 12.10
CA LEU A 107 -5.94 1.52 12.27
C LEU A 107 -6.55 1.69 13.66
N GLU A 108 -7.24 0.67 14.17
CA GLU A 108 -7.81 0.67 15.52
C GLU A 108 -6.71 0.79 16.58
N GLY A 109 -5.64 0.00 16.44
CA GLY A 109 -4.50 0.02 17.33
C GLY A 109 -3.77 1.37 17.34
N LEU A 110 -3.50 1.94 16.17
CA LEU A 110 -2.89 3.26 16.04
C LEU A 110 -3.75 4.34 16.68
N GLY A 111 -5.09 4.27 16.54
CA GLY A 111 -6.00 5.19 17.22
C GLY A 111 -5.86 5.13 18.74
N GLY A 112 -5.73 3.92 19.30
CA GLY A 112 -5.49 3.74 20.74
C GLY A 112 -4.15 4.28 21.23
N LEU A 113 -3.08 4.12 20.44
CA LEU A 113 -1.76 4.66 20.78
C LEU A 113 -1.71 6.19 20.64
N TRP A 114 -2.42 6.75 19.65
CA TRP A 114 -2.59 8.19 19.53
C TRP A 114 -3.23 8.80 20.77
N ALA A 115 -4.31 8.20 21.27
CA ALA A 115 -4.98 8.65 22.48
C ALA A 115 -4.06 8.59 23.72
N GLN A 116 -3.27 7.51 23.85
CA GLN A 116 -2.28 7.38 24.93
C GLN A 116 -1.19 8.46 24.86
N LEU A 117 -0.67 8.75 23.66
CA LEU A 117 0.32 9.81 23.48
C LEU A 117 -0.26 11.18 23.84
N GLU A 118 -1.51 11.45 23.48
CA GLU A 118 -2.21 12.70 23.82
C GLU A 118 -2.43 12.83 25.33
N GLU A 119 -2.88 11.77 26.00
CA GLU A 119 -3.03 11.73 27.46
C GLU A 119 -1.69 12.01 28.17
N LEU A 120 -0.62 11.37 27.70
CA LEU A 120 0.71 11.57 28.26
C LEU A 120 1.23 12.99 28.06
N HIS A 121 1.05 13.54 26.85
CA HIS A 121 1.44 14.92 26.54
C HIS A 121 0.64 15.94 27.35
N THR A 122 -0.68 15.76 27.48
CA THR A 122 -1.54 16.63 28.28
C THR A 122 -1.23 16.53 29.77
N GLY A 123 -0.92 15.34 30.28
CA GLY A 123 -0.44 15.13 31.65
C GLY A 123 0.79 16.00 31.94
N VAL A 124 1.84 15.86 31.12
CA VAL A 124 3.10 16.60 31.31
C VAL A 124 2.95 18.12 31.14
N THR A 125 2.08 18.57 30.24
CA THR A 125 1.91 20.01 29.95
C THR A 125 0.96 20.74 30.90
N LEU A 126 -0.01 20.04 31.50
CA LEU A 126 -1.02 20.64 32.38
C LEU A 126 -0.72 20.48 33.88
N THR A 127 0.24 19.62 34.25
CA THR A 127 0.64 19.44 35.64
C THR A 127 1.29 20.72 36.19
N LYS A 128 0.64 21.27 37.20
CA LYS A 128 1.03 22.49 37.90
C LYS A 128 2.39 22.29 38.57
N GLU A 129 3.41 22.94 38.01
CA GLU A 129 4.72 23.30 38.59
C GLU A 129 5.06 22.62 39.94
N GLY A 130 5.86 21.53 39.90
CA GLY A 130 6.70 21.17 41.05
C GLY A 130 6.63 19.74 41.63
N SER A 131 6.10 18.73 40.93
CA SER A 131 6.26 17.32 41.37
C SER A 131 7.26 16.57 40.49
N PRO A 132 8.52 16.40 40.93
CA PRO A 132 9.53 15.57 40.24
C PRO A 132 9.10 14.10 40.03
N GLY A 133 8.10 13.63 40.78
CA GLY A 133 7.56 12.27 40.66
C GLY A 133 6.71 12.03 39.40
N ASP A 134 6.24 13.09 38.74
CA ASP A 134 5.37 12.99 37.56
C ASP A 134 6.19 12.74 36.28
N LEU A 135 7.34 13.41 36.16
CA LEU A 135 8.19 13.34 34.97
C LEU A 135 8.85 11.95 34.79
N ALA A 136 9.28 11.32 35.88
CA ALA A 136 9.85 9.97 35.83
C ALA A 136 8.82 8.90 35.42
N SER A 137 7.57 9.06 35.86
CA SER A 137 6.46 8.21 35.40
C SER A 137 6.21 8.42 33.92
N ALA A 138 6.10 9.69 33.49
CA ALA A 138 5.85 10.02 32.09
C ALA A 138 6.95 9.51 31.16
N GLN A 139 8.20 9.53 31.61
CA GLN A 139 9.33 8.98 30.86
C GLN A 139 9.24 7.45 30.73
N THR A 140 8.88 6.75 31.81
CA THR A 140 8.65 5.29 31.77
C THR A 140 7.50 4.94 30.83
N ASP A 141 6.41 5.71 30.87
CA ASP A 141 5.24 5.49 30.00
C ASP A 141 5.56 5.77 28.53
N ALA A 142 6.36 6.80 28.24
CA ALA A 142 6.85 7.08 26.88
C ALA A 142 7.74 5.95 26.34
N GLU A 143 8.63 5.38 27.17
CA GLU A 143 9.46 4.23 26.81
C GLU A 143 8.63 2.99 26.51
N ASN A 144 7.60 2.73 27.34
CA ASN A 144 6.64 1.66 27.10
C ASN A 144 5.88 1.84 25.77
N LEU A 145 5.42 3.06 25.49
CA LEU A 145 4.76 3.39 24.23
C LEU A 145 5.68 3.16 23.02
N PHE A 146 6.95 3.52 23.13
CA PHE A 146 7.95 3.27 22.09
C PHE A 146 8.21 1.77 21.87
N ALA A 147 8.26 0.97 22.95
CA ALA A 147 8.36 -0.48 22.84
C ALA A 147 7.13 -1.08 22.11
N ILE A 148 5.92 -0.59 22.41
CA ILE A 148 4.69 -1.00 21.71
C ILE A 148 4.74 -0.63 20.23
N LEU A 149 5.23 0.57 19.87
CA LEU A 149 5.45 0.97 18.48
C LEU A 149 6.41 0.03 17.74
N GLY A 150 7.41 -0.52 18.43
CA GLY A 150 8.27 -1.58 17.92
C GLY A 150 7.49 -2.82 17.45
N HIS A 151 6.46 -3.23 18.20
CA HIS A 151 5.57 -4.32 17.79
C HIS A 151 4.68 -3.94 16.60
N TYR A 152 4.15 -2.72 16.57
CA TYR A 152 3.34 -2.23 15.45
C TYR A 152 4.14 -2.11 14.15
N ARG A 153 5.44 -1.85 14.21
CA ARG A 153 6.33 -1.92 13.04
C ARG A 153 6.33 -3.30 12.38
N ASN A 154 6.33 -4.37 13.18
CA ASN A 154 6.25 -5.73 12.63
C ASN A 154 4.89 -5.99 11.98
N ARG A 155 3.80 -5.51 12.60
CA ARG A 155 2.45 -5.61 12.03
C ARG A 155 2.29 -4.81 10.73
N LEU A 156 2.93 -3.64 10.62
CA LEU A 156 3.01 -2.88 9.38
C LEU A 156 3.72 -3.68 8.27
N GLN A 157 4.78 -4.41 8.60
CA GLN A 157 5.46 -5.31 7.65
C GLN A 157 4.55 -6.46 7.22
N CYS A 158 3.72 -7.02 8.11
CA CYS A 158 2.70 -8.02 7.75
C CYS A 158 1.68 -7.43 6.77
N CYS A 159 1.16 -6.21 7.01
CA CYS A 159 0.27 -5.52 6.07
C CYS A 159 0.93 -5.38 4.69
N GLN A 160 2.20 -5.00 4.67
CA GLN A 160 2.98 -4.84 3.43
C GLN A 160 3.15 -6.18 2.69
N ALA A 161 3.34 -7.29 3.42
CA ALA A 161 3.44 -8.61 2.84
C ALA A 161 2.10 -9.03 2.19
N HIS A 162 0.98 -8.88 2.89
CA HIS A 162 -0.34 -9.20 2.34
C HIS A 162 -0.67 -8.32 1.11
N LEU A 163 -0.34 -7.03 1.14
CA LEU A 163 -0.50 -6.14 -0.02
C LEU A 163 0.29 -6.63 -1.23
N LYS A 164 1.54 -7.06 -1.01
CA LYS A 164 2.40 -7.58 -2.07
C LYS A 164 1.83 -8.88 -2.66
N ASP A 165 1.36 -9.78 -1.81
CA ASP A 165 0.77 -11.05 -2.23
C ASP A 165 -0.54 -10.82 -3.02
N SER A 166 -1.38 -9.89 -2.54
CA SER A 166 -2.60 -9.46 -3.24
C SER A 166 -2.27 -8.85 -4.60
N THR A 167 -1.26 -7.97 -4.66
CA THR A 167 -0.78 -7.37 -5.92
C THR A 167 -0.34 -8.42 -6.95
N ALA A 168 0.41 -9.44 -6.51
CA ALA A 168 0.87 -10.51 -7.40
C ALA A 168 -0.30 -11.35 -7.94
N LEU A 169 -1.31 -11.63 -7.11
CA LEU A 169 -2.52 -12.34 -7.55
C LEU A 169 -3.34 -11.50 -8.53
N LEU A 170 -3.46 -10.19 -8.30
CA LEU A 170 -4.16 -9.28 -9.20
C LEU A 170 -3.45 -9.17 -10.56
N GLN A 171 -2.12 -9.18 -10.57
CA GLN A 171 -1.30 -9.30 -11.81
C GLN A 171 -1.63 -10.58 -12.58
N GLU A 172 -1.60 -11.72 -11.90
CA GLU A 172 -1.89 -13.02 -12.50
C GLU A 172 -3.31 -13.05 -13.09
N LEU A 173 -4.28 -12.48 -12.38
CA LEU A 173 -5.66 -12.39 -12.81
C LEU A 173 -5.80 -11.46 -14.03
N ALA A 174 -5.23 -10.26 -14.01
CA ALA A 174 -5.28 -9.34 -15.16
C ALA A 174 -4.61 -9.94 -16.40
N TRP A 175 -3.46 -10.58 -16.22
CA TRP A 175 -2.72 -11.22 -17.30
C TRP A 175 -3.48 -12.40 -17.90
N SER A 176 -4.00 -13.32 -17.07
CA SER A 176 -4.76 -14.49 -17.55
C SER A 176 -6.04 -14.10 -18.28
N HIS A 177 -6.75 -13.07 -17.79
CA HIS A 177 -7.94 -12.53 -18.46
C HIS A 177 -7.58 -11.93 -19.83
N THR A 178 -6.54 -11.10 -19.90
CA THR A 178 -6.07 -10.48 -21.15
C THR A 178 -5.62 -11.53 -22.17
N HIS A 179 -4.89 -12.56 -21.72
CA HIS A 179 -4.42 -13.63 -22.58
C HIS A 179 -5.58 -14.39 -23.25
N ILE A 180 -6.60 -14.76 -22.47
CA ILE A 180 -7.78 -15.45 -23.02
C ILE A 180 -8.64 -14.51 -23.85
N ARG A 181 -8.84 -13.26 -23.45
CA ARG A 181 -9.55 -12.25 -24.24
C ARG A 181 -8.96 -12.12 -25.65
N ASN A 182 -7.64 -12.05 -25.75
CA ASN A 182 -6.93 -11.90 -27.04
C ASN A 182 -7.11 -13.13 -27.94
N ASN A 183 -7.21 -14.33 -27.37
CA ASN A 183 -7.48 -15.56 -28.13
C ASN A 183 -8.89 -15.60 -28.76
N VAL A 184 -9.81 -14.74 -28.33
CA VAL A 184 -11.23 -14.78 -28.72
C VAL A 184 -11.65 -13.47 -29.43
N SER A 185 -10.71 -12.54 -29.65
CA SER A 185 -10.99 -11.21 -30.23
C SER A 185 -12.14 -10.47 -29.53
N SER A 186 -12.29 -10.69 -28.22
CA SER A 186 -13.34 -10.06 -27.40
C SER A 186 -12.93 -8.66 -26.95
N HIS A 187 -13.89 -7.75 -26.88
CA HIS A 187 -13.71 -6.39 -26.36
C HIS A 187 -14.03 -6.29 -24.85
N SER A 188 -14.29 -7.41 -24.18
CA SER A 188 -14.62 -7.43 -22.74
C SER A 188 -13.42 -7.03 -21.89
N GLU A 189 -13.52 -5.90 -21.19
CA GLU A 189 -12.52 -5.42 -20.23
C GLU A 189 -12.98 -5.67 -18.80
N SER A 190 -12.02 -6.06 -17.97
CA SER A 190 -12.22 -6.28 -16.54
C SER A 190 -11.29 -5.34 -15.79
N VAL A 191 -11.85 -4.22 -15.31
CA VAL A 191 -11.10 -3.15 -14.61
C VAL A 191 -11.06 -3.32 -13.09
N TRP A 192 -11.77 -4.32 -12.56
CA TRP A 192 -11.88 -4.52 -11.11
C TRP A 192 -10.54 -4.89 -10.43
N PRO A 193 -9.59 -5.62 -11.06
CA PRO A 193 -8.30 -5.89 -10.43
C PRO A 193 -7.51 -4.60 -10.18
N GLU A 194 -7.56 -3.64 -11.11
CA GLU A 194 -6.95 -2.33 -10.98
C GLU A 194 -7.61 -1.51 -9.86
N LEU A 195 -8.94 -1.51 -9.81
CA LEU A 195 -9.69 -0.81 -8.76
C LEU A 195 -9.34 -1.36 -7.37
N LEU A 196 -9.31 -2.69 -7.21
CA LEU A 196 -8.95 -3.32 -5.95
C LEU A 196 -7.51 -3.01 -5.54
N LEU A 197 -6.57 -3.07 -6.48
CA LEU A 197 -5.18 -2.72 -6.21
C LEU A 197 -5.06 -1.27 -5.72
N GLN A 198 -5.75 -0.34 -6.38
CA GLN A 198 -5.77 1.06 -6.01
C GLN A 198 -6.30 1.25 -4.59
N THR A 199 -7.46 0.64 -4.26
CA THR A 199 -8.03 0.68 -2.91
C THR A 199 -7.06 0.09 -1.87
N ASN A 200 -6.40 -1.03 -2.19
CA ASN A 200 -5.45 -1.65 -1.27
C ASN A 200 -4.23 -0.76 -1.00
N ILE A 201 -3.70 -0.09 -2.03
CA ILE A 201 -2.60 0.87 -1.87
C ILE A 201 -3.03 2.03 -0.98
N GLU A 202 -4.21 2.62 -1.24
CA GLU A 202 -4.73 3.74 -0.45
C GLU A 202 -4.92 3.38 1.04
N GLN A 203 -5.46 2.19 1.33
CA GLN A 203 -5.62 1.70 2.69
C GLN A 203 -4.28 1.48 3.39
N PHE A 204 -3.30 0.92 2.68
CA PHE A 204 -1.96 0.72 3.24
C PHE A 204 -1.23 2.04 3.47
N ASP A 205 -1.31 2.99 2.52
CA ASP A 205 -0.71 4.31 2.65
C ASP A 205 -1.26 5.03 3.88
N LYS A 206 -2.57 4.96 4.13
CA LYS A 206 -3.19 5.51 5.35
C LYS A 206 -2.62 4.90 6.63
N VAL A 207 -2.46 3.57 6.68
CA VAL A 207 -1.87 2.88 7.84
C VAL A 207 -0.40 3.27 8.03
N GLN A 208 0.36 3.33 6.93
CA GLN A 208 1.77 3.68 6.94
C GLN A 208 1.98 5.12 7.41
N GLU A 209 1.24 6.08 6.86
CA GLU A 209 1.29 7.49 7.27
C GLU A 209 0.90 7.62 8.75
N GLY A 210 -0.20 7.01 9.17
CA GLY A 210 -0.63 7.02 10.57
C GLY A 210 0.44 6.47 11.54
N PHE A 211 1.09 5.37 11.17
CA PHE A 211 2.19 4.79 11.95
C PHE A 211 3.41 5.73 12.00
N LEU A 212 3.87 6.24 10.85
CA LEU A 212 5.05 7.10 10.78
C LEU A 212 4.84 8.42 11.53
N SER A 213 3.65 9.02 11.44
CA SER A 213 3.32 10.22 12.20
C SER A 213 3.34 9.97 13.70
N LEU A 214 2.74 8.86 14.15
CA LEU A 214 2.71 8.50 15.57
C LEU A 214 4.12 8.21 16.11
N GLU A 215 4.92 7.46 15.36
CA GLU A 215 6.31 7.16 15.72
C GLU A 215 7.15 8.44 15.82
N GLN A 216 7.01 9.34 14.85
CA GLN A 216 7.71 10.62 14.88
C GLN A 216 7.30 11.45 16.09
N GLN A 217 5.99 11.58 16.36
CA GLN A 217 5.53 12.36 17.50
C GLN A 217 5.94 11.75 18.84
N THR A 218 5.90 10.42 18.97
CA THR A 218 6.37 9.73 20.18
C THR A 218 7.86 9.96 20.39
N THR A 219 8.68 9.89 19.33
CA THR A 219 10.13 10.18 19.41
C THR A 219 10.39 11.63 19.81
N THR A 220 9.66 12.57 19.23
CA THR A 220 9.77 13.99 19.58
C THR A 220 9.37 14.24 21.03
N PHE A 221 8.31 13.59 21.50
CA PHE A 221 7.85 13.71 22.88
C PHE A 221 8.89 13.13 23.86
N GLN A 222 9.47 11.97 23.58
CA GLN A 222 10.54 11.39 24.39
C GLN A 222 11.75 12.32 24.49
N ALA A 223 12.21 12.88 23.37
CA ALA A 223 13.30 13.84 23.36
C ALA A 223 12.97 15.11 24.19
N HIS A 224 11.71 15.54 24.21
CA HIS A 224 11.25 16.64 25.05
C HIS A 224 11.34 16.29 26.54
N LEU A 225 10.86 15.10 26.95
CA LEU A 225 10.97 14.63 28.33
C LEU A 225 12.43 14.54 28.80
N GLU A 226 13.32 14.04 27.93
CA GLU A 226 14.76 14.01 28.22
C GLU A 226 15.36 15.41 28.45
N GLY A 227 14.87 16.42 27.71
CA GLY A 227 15.24 17.81 27.90
C GLY A 227 14.81 18.35 29.26
N LEU A 228 13.54 18.14 29.62
CA LEU A 228 12.98 18.56 30.91
C LEU A 228 13.70 17.89 32.09
N SER A 229 14.06 16.60 31.96
CA SER A 229 14.79 15.86 33.00
C SER A 229 16.18 16.46 33.25
N LYS A 230 16.88 16.94 32.22
CA LYS A 230 18.21 17.57 32.34
C LYS A 230 18.14 18.94 33.03
N GLU A 231 17.17 19.77 32.66
CA GLU A 231 16.96 21.08 33.28
C GLU A 231 16.65 20.96 34.79
N SER A 232 15.89 19.93 35.17
CA SER A 232 15.56 19.68 36.59
C SER A 232 16.79 19.32 37.45
N GLN A 233 17.80 18.66 36.86
CA GLN A 233 19.03 18.28 37.56
C GLN A 233 20.02 19.45 37.68
N GLU A 234 20.11 20.32 36.66
CA GLU A 234 21.01 21.48 36.67
C GLU A 234 20.53 22.58 37.62
N GLY A 235 19.22 22.74 37.80
CA GLY A 235 18.64 23.71 38.75
C GLY A 235 18.88 23.41 40.23
N HIS A 236 19.32 22.19 40.60
CA HIS A 236 19.60 21.79 41.99
C HIS A 236 21.10 21.77 42.33
N ALA A 237 21.98 22.06 41.37
CA ALA A 237 23.43 22.13 41.55
C ALA A 237 23.98 23.57 41.53
N GLY A 238 23.21 24.53 42.07
CA GLY A 238 23.68 25.90 42.29
C GLY A 238 24.56 26.03 43.55
N PRO A 239 25.58 26.92 43.56
CA PRO A 239 26.64 26.92 44.57
C PRO A 239 26.13 27.25 45.98
N LEU A 240 26.58 26.49 46.98
CA LEU A 240 26.56 26.89 48.39
C LEU A 240 27.35 28.20 48.54
N ALA A 241 26.65 29.34 48.46
CA ALA A 241 27.15 30.64 48.85
C ALA A 241 26.66 30.93 50.28
N ASP A 242 27.51 30.60 51.24
CA ASP A 242 27.45 31.15 52.60
C ASP A 242 28.62 32.15 52.73
N GLY A 243 28.33 33.43 52.99
CA GLY A 243 29.36 34.44 53.18
C GLY A 243 28.87 35.87 52.98
N ALA A 244 28.55 36.52 54.09
CA ALA A 244 27.79 37.76 54.18
C ALA A 244 28.56 39.07 53.90
N HIS A 245 27.76 40.12 53.66
CA HIS A 245 27.99 41.56 53.87
C HIS A 245 28.92 42.35 52.91
N SER A 246 28.32 43.24 52.10
CA SER A 246 28.32 44.70 52.39
C SER A 246 27.88 45.58 51.20
N ARG A 247 26.90 46.43 51.48
CA ARG A 247 26.66 47.82 51.02
C ARG A 247 26.92 48.24 49.55
N SER A 248 25.80 48.63 48.92
CA SER A 248 25.50 49.93 48.26
C SER A 248 26.66 50.72 47.62
N VAL A 249 26.50 51.07 46.34
CA VAL A 249 26.40 52.45 45.82
C VAL A 249 26.16 52.41 44.31
N SER A 250 25.11 53.12 43.87
CA SER A 250 24.85 53.52 42.47
C SER A 250 25.84 54.62 42.03
N PRO A 251 26.09 54.83 40.72
CA PRO A 251 25.29 55.86 40.03
C PRO A 251 24.95 55.55 38.56
N GLN A 252 23.82 56.13 38.15
CA GLN A 252 23.42 56.33 36.77
C GLN A 252 24.37 57.32 36.07
N THR A 253 24.67 57.08 34.78
CA THR A 253 24.65 58.16 33.78
C THR A 253 24.41 57.59 32.38
N SER A 254 23.37 58.12 31.74
CA SER A 254 23.07 57.99 30.31
C SER A 254 23.99 58.91 29.51
N LEU A 255 24.41 58.49 28.32
CA LEU A 255 24.73 59.41 27.21
C LEU A 255 24.66 58.65 25.87
N GLN A 256 23.76 59.15 25.04
CA GLN A 256 23.48 58.76 23.67
C GLN A 256 24.07 59.84 22.74
N LEU A 257 24.66 59.43 21.61
CA LEU A 257 24.59 60.03 20.24
C LEU A 257 25.91 59.92 19.43
N HIS A 258 25.78 59.31 18.24
CA HIS A 258 26.33 59.66 16.90
C HIS A 258 27.88 59.77 16.70
N SER A 259 28.51 59.44 15.57
CA SER A 259 28.09 59.30 14.16
C SER A 259 29.19 58.60 13.32
N ASP A 260 28.76 57.93 12.25
CA ASP A 260 29.32 57.81 10.89
C ASP A 260 30.82 57.58 10.63
N THR A 261 31.15 56.63 9.72
CA THR A 261 31.38 56.89 8.28
C THR A 261 32.06 55.68 7.60
N GLU A 262 31.40 55.15 6.54
CA GLU A 262 31.91 54.49 5.31
C GLU A 262 33.03 53.41 5.35
N ARG A 263 32.86 52.29 4.61
CA ARG A 263 33.11 52.16 3.15
C ARG A 263 33.39 50.69 2.74
N ARG A 264 32.58 50.19 1.79
CA ARG A 264 32.92 49.32 0.62
C ARG A 264 33.91 48.14 0.79
N ASN A 265 33.51 46.91 0.45
CA ASN A 265 33.39 46.32 -0.92
C ASN A 265 33.38 44.77 -0.86
N SER A 266 32.51 44.18 -1.68
CA SER A 266 32.62 42.94 -2.49
C SER A 266 33.21 41.65 -1.87
N THR A 267 32.61 40.47 -2.03
CA THR A 267 32.66 39.69 -3.30
C THR A 267 31.64 38.53 -3.30
N SER A 268 31.11 38.27 -4.49
CA SER A 268 30.09 37.31 -4.92
C SER A 268 30.45 35.82 -4.78
N ALA A 269 29.42 34.96 -4.73
CA ALA A 269 29.49 33.61 -5.31
C ALA A 269 28.11 33.19 -5.84
N SER A 270 27.98 33.17 -7.16
CA SER A 270 26.89 32.54 -7.91
C SER A 270 27.18 31.05 -8.06
N ILE A 271 26.17 30.19 -7.96
CA ILE A 271 26.26 28.82 -8.50
C ILE A 271 25.11 28.64 -9.48
N SER A 272 25.50 28.60 -10.75
CA SER A 272 24.66 28.33 -11.91
C SER A 272 24.25 26.85 -11.96
N VAL A 273 23.02 26.64 -12.41
CA VAL A 273 22.45 25.34 -12.76
C VAL A 273 22.99 24.96 -14.14
N SER A 274 23.65 23.80 -14.29
CA SER A 274 23.98 23.24 -15.60
C SER A 274 23.13 22.00 -15.88
N SER A 275 22.24 22.16 -16.86
CA SER A 275 21.52 21.11 -17.58
C SER A 275 22.37 20.68 -18.77
N MET A 276 22.68 19.38 -18.90
CA MET A 276 22.94 18.74 -20.20
C MET A 276 22.63 17.25 -20.11
N ASP A 277 21.92 16.80 -21.14
CA ASP A 277 21.45 15.45 -21.42
C ASP A 277 22.58 14.44 -21.62
N VAL A 278 22.28 13.18 -21.29
CA VAL A 278 22.84 12.03 -22.00
C VAL A 278 21.70 11.06 -22.26
N ASP A 279 21.20 11.13 -23.50
CA ASP A 279 20.45 10.07 -24.16
C ASP A 279 21.29 8.79 -24.19
N THR A 280 20.67 7.69 -23.77
CA THR A 280 21.10 6.36 -24.24
C THR A 280 19.83 5.56 -24.46
N GLU A 281 19.42 5.50 -25.73
CA GLU A 281 18.37 4.61 -26.21
C GLU A 281 18.84 3.16 -26.08
N THR A 282 18.13 2.35 -25.28
CA THR A 282 18.05 0.91 -25.49
C THR A 282 16.67 0.41 -25.06
N GLU A 283 15.94 -0.10 -26.05
CA GLU A 283 14.90 -1.12 -26.00
C GLU A 283 13.56 -0.86 -25.30
N MET A 284 12.55 -0.71 -26.17
CA MET A 284 11.33 -1.52 -26.19
C MET A 284 10.44 -1.46 -24.95
N ASP A 285 9.69 -0.36 -24.79
CA ASP A 285 8.50 -0.36 -23.95
C ASP A 285 7.31 0.15 -24.76
N GLY A 286 6.33 -0.73 -25.00
CA GLY A 286 4.98 -0.30 -25.34
C GLY A 286 4.39 0.53 -24.19
N PRO A 287 3.28 1.26 -24.40
CA PRO A 287 2.68 2.05 -23.34
C PRO A 287 2.27 1.13 -22.17
N LEU A 288 3.06 1.19 -21.09
CA LEU A 288 2.80 0.49 -19.84
C LEU A 288 1.36 0.75 -19.41
N THR A 289 0.65 -0.33 -19.12
CA THR A 289 -0.69 -0.30 -18.57
C THR A 289 -0.70 0.54 -17.27
N LEU A 290 -1.83 1.17 -16.95
CA LEU A 290 -1.97 1.89 -15.68
C LEU A 290 -1.63 1.00 -14.47
N PHE A 291 -1.89 -0.30 -14.61
CA PHE A 291 -1.52 -1.34 -13.68
C PHE A 291 0.01 -1.43 -13.45
N GLU A 292 0.80 -1.52 -14.53
CA GLU A 292 2.27 -1.56 -14.45
C GLU A 292 2.83 -0.26 -13.87
N ARG A 293 2.22 0.89 -14.20
CA ARG A 293 2.58 2.19 -13.63
C ARG A 293 2.34 2.25 -12.12
N SER A 294 1.22 1.72 -11.63
CA SER A 294 0.91 1.68 -10.19
C SER A 294 1.82 0.68 -9.43
N ALA A 295 2.10 -0.49 -10.02
CA ALA A 295 3.03 -1.46 -9.44
C ALA A 295 4.49 -0.97 -9.41
N LEU A 296 4.92 -0.21 -10.43
CA LEU A 296 6.23 0.44 -10.46
C LEU A 296 6.34 1.58 -9.45
N LYS A 297 5.29 2.39 -9.29
CA LYS A 297 5.21 3.42 -8.22
C LYS A 297 5.32 2.77 -6.85
N PHE A 298 4.59 1.68 -6.59
CA PHE A 298 4.68 0.91 -5.34
C PHE A 298 6.10 0.38 -5.09
N SER A 299 6.73 -0.21 -6.10
CA SER A 299 8.12 -0.68 -6.02
C SER A 299 9.10 0.46 -5.72
N SER A 300 8.84 1.67 -6.23
CA SER A 300 9.65 2.86 -5.97
C SER A 300 9.49 3.39 -4.53
N THR A 301 8.27 3.34 -3.98
CA THR A 301 7.98 3.73 -2.58
C THR A 301 8.66 2.77 -1.59
N ILE A 302 8.58 1.46 -1.86
CA ILE A 302 9.29 0.42 -1.09
C ILE A 302 10.81 0.61 -1.15
N ARG A 303 11.36 1.00 -2.31
CA ARG A 303 12.81 1.22 -2.45
C ARG A 303 13.30 2.44 -1.68
N ARG A 304 12.47 3.49 -1.52
CA ARG A 304 12.79 4.66 -0.68
C ARG A 304 12.84 4.29 0.81
N LEU A 305 11.95 3.40 1.26
CA LEU A 305 11.94 2.89 2.64
C LEU A 305 13.22 2.11 3.02
N ARG A 306 13.85 1.40 2.08
CA ARG A 306 15.15 0.75 2.34
C ARG A 306 16.34 1.71 2.40
N LYS A 307 16.22 2.92 1.83
CA LYS A 307 17.33 3.90 1.77
C LYS A 307 17.30 4.93 2.90
N SER A 308 16.15 5.19 3.54
CA SER A 308 16.10 6.13 4.68
C SER A 308 16.63 5.55 6.00
N GLY A 309 16.77 4.22 6.11
CA GLY A 309 17.32 3.54 7.29
C GLY A 309 18.86 3.44 7.36
N LYS A 310 19.59 4.11 6.46
CA LYS A 310 21.06 4.22 6.54
C LYS A 310 21.47 5.68 6.49
N ARG A 311 21.51 6.33 7.66
CA ARG A 311 22.44 7.44 7.88
C ARG A 311 23.41 7.06 8.98
N LYS A 312 24.69 7.20 8.62
CA LYS A 312 25.84 7.23 9.52
C LYS A 312 25.76 8.45 10.42
#